data_AF-A0A395JXA5-F1
#
_entry.id   AF-A0A395JXA5-F1
#
_cell.length_a   1.000
_cell.length_b   1.000
_cell.length_c   1.000
_cell.angle_alpha   90.00
_cell.angle_beta   90.00
_cell.angle_gamma   90.00
#
_symmetry.space_group_name_H-M   'P 1'
#
loop_
_entity.id
_entity.type
_entity.pdbx_description
1 polymer ?
#
loop_
_entity_poly.entity_id
_entity_poly.type
_entity_poly.pdbx_seq_one_letter_code
_entity_poly.pdbx_strand_id
1 'polypeptide(L)'
;MCFDWIFGQLLGFKRFYTKSLDEFLQDMVVSKANRLINKLGLEKLEKPEKYDDGKGNDFDFHRIITHYAYENSKNHQAKMSNYVALYGFLRTLSLIFNFLAIYFFIRVFFFLEFNLNNGIILFLLSGISYLSFMAFMKFYRRYTLEGLMIIVIDNEI
;
A
#
# COMPACT_ATOMS: atom_id res chain seq x y z
N MET A 1 -1.00 -19.78 6.13
CA MET A 1 -2.05 -20.78 6.46
C MET A 1 -2.77 -20.51 7.78
N CYS A 2 -2.18 -20.70 8.97
CA CYS A 2 -2.89 -20.43 10.24
C CYS A 2 -3.24 -18.95 10.44
N PHE A 3 -2.29 -18.04 10.16
CA PHE A 3 -2.54 -16.59 10.25
C PHE A 3 -3.50 -16.07 9.16
N ASP A 4 -3.44 -16.61 7.94
CA ASP A 4 -4.43 -16.27 6.91
C ASP A 4 -5.83 -16.75 7.27
N TRP A 5 -5.95 -17.89 7.94
CA TRP A 5 -7.24 -18.40 8.37
C TRP A 5 -7.79 -17.57 9.53
N ILE A 6 -6.97 -17.31 10.56
CA ILE A 6 -7.35 -16.49 11.71
C ILE A 6 -7.64 -15.04 11.29
N PHE A 7 -6.74 -14.37 10.58
CA PHE A 7 -6.95 -12.95 10.25
C PHE A 7 -7.76 -12.73 8.98
N GLY A 8 -7.68 -13.64 8.00
CA GLY A 8 -8.40 -13.54 6.75
C GLY A 8 -9.86 -13.97 6.84
N GLN A 9 -10.17 -15.10 7.49
CA GLN A 9 -11.57 -15.57 7.64
C GLN A 9 -12.22 -15.08 8.94
N LEU A 10 -11.56 -15.15 10.11
CA LEU A 10 -12.18 -14.77 11.39
C LEU A 10 -12.42 -13.25 11.50
N LEU A 11 -11.47 -12.43 11.04
CA LEU A 11 -11.50 -10.97 11.21
C LEU A 11 -11.89 -10.21 9.93
N GLY A 12 -12.16 -10.93 8.83
CA GLY A 12 -12.61 -10.35 7.56
C GLY A 12 -11.60 -9.39 6.91
N PHE A 13 -10.33 -9.39 7.34
CA PHE A 13 -9.34 -8.41 6.88
C PHE A 13 -9.11 -8.47 5.36
N LYS A 14 -9.30 -9.65 4.74
CA LYS A 14 -9.14 -9.86 3.30
C LYS A 14 -9.97 -8.90 2.46
N ARG A 15 -11.23 -8.67 2.86
CA ARG A 15 -12.13 -7.72 2.18
C ARG A 15 -11.62 -6.28 2.16
N PHE A 16 -10.81 -5.86 3.14
CA PHE A 16 -10.35 -4.48 3.22
C PHE A 16 -9.26 -4.13 2.20
N TYR A 17 -8.51 -5.12 1.70
CA TYR A 17 -7.47 -4.91 0.69
C TYR A 17 -7.75 -5.56 -0.66
N THR A 18 -8.65 -6.56 -0.76
CA THR A 18 -8.95 -7.22 -2.04
C THR A 18 -10.17 -6.67 -2.78
N LYS A 19 -10.96 -5.77 -2.18
CA LYS A 19 -12.12 -5.20 -2.89
C LYS A 19 -11.63 -4.33 -4.03
N SER A 20 -11.92 -4.72 -5.26
CA SER A 20 -11.69 -3.89 -6.45
C SER A 20 -12.53 -2.62 -6.36
N LEU A 21 -12.04 -1.59 -7.04
CA LEU A 21 -12.80 -0.36 -7.22
C LEU A 21 -14.00 -0.64 -8.15
N ASP A 22 -15.07 0.15 -8.04
CA ASP A 22 -16.20 0.03 -8.96
C ASP A 22 -15.77 0.37 -10.39
N GLU A 23 -16.30 -0.30 -11.41
CA GLU A 23 -15.89 -0.14 -12.82
C GLU A 23 -16.01 1.32 -13.28
N PHE A 24 -17.11 1.99 -12.94
CA PHE A 24 -17.30 3.41 -13.26
C PHE A 24 -16.21 4.30 -12.66
N LEU A 25 -15.80 4.02 -11.41
CA LEU A 25 -14.76 4.80 -10.77
C LEU A 25 -13.38 4.51 -11.38
N GLN A 26 -13.13 3.28 -11.82
CA GLN A 26 -11.90 2.93 -12.53
C GLN A 26 -11.80 3.70 -13.85
N ASP A 27 -12.88 3.73 -14.62
CA ASP A 27 -12.94 4.47 -15.89
C ASP A 27 -12.73 5.97 -15.68
N MET A 28 -13.36 6.54 -14.64
CA MET A 28 -13.15 7.94 -14.25
C MET A 28 -11.70 8.23 -13.87
N VAL A 29 -11.08 7.36 -13.07
CA VAL A 29 -9.67 7.49 -12.68
C VAL A 29 -8.75 7.46 -13.89
N VAL A 30 -8.93 6.50 -14.80
CA VAL A 30 -8.11 6.39 -16.02
C VAL A 30 -8.30 7.61 -16.92
N SER A 31 -9.54 8.05 -17.12
CA SER A 31 -9.87 9.23 -17.92
C SER A 31 -9.21 10.50 -17.36
N LYS A 32 -9.34 10.76 -16.06
CA LYS A 32 -8.74 11.92 -15.40
C LYS A 32 -7.22 11.84 -15.34
N ALA A 33 -6.65 10.65 -15.10
CA ALA A 33 -5.21 10.45 -15.12
C ALA A 33 -4.62 10.78 -16.50
N ASN A 34 -5.24 10.31 -17.59
CA ASN A 34 -4.82 10.63 -18.95
C ASN A 34 -4.90 12.14 -19.23
N ARG A 35 -5.96 12.82 -18.77
CA ARG A 35 -6.08 14.28 -18.91
C ARG A 35 -5.02 15.05 -18.12
N LEU A 36 -4.72 14.63 -16.89
CA LEU A 36 -3.63 15.21 -16.09
C LEU A 36 -2.30 15.07 -16.82
N ILE A 37 -2.03 13.88 -17.33
CA ILE A 37 -0.82 13.57 -18.08
C ILE A 37 -0.71 14.42 -19.35
N ASN A 38 -1.81 14.59 -20.10
CA ASN A 38 -1.85 15.49 -21.26
C ASN A 38 -1.62 16.96 -20.85
N LYS A 39 -2.22 17.42 -19.75
CA LYS A 39 -2.02 18.78 -19.20
C LYS A 39 -0.55 19.05 -18.81
N LEU A 40 0.17 18.02 -18.36
CA LEU A 40 1.61 18.09 -18.07
C LEU A 40 2.47 18.12 -19.36
N GLY A 41 1.87 17.89 -20.53
CA GLY A 41 2.50 18.05 -21.83
C GLY A 41 3.37 16.86 -22.24
N LEU A 42 2.82 15.65 -22.23
CA LEU A 42 3.51 14.46 -22.79
C LEU A 42 4.03 14.70 -24.22
N GLU A 43 3.26 15.43 -25.02
CA GLU A 43 3.58 15.85 -26.38
C GLU A 43 4.82 16.76 -26.48
N LYS A 44 5.31 17.29 -25.35
CA LYS A 44 6.56 18.07 -25.27
C LYS A 44 7.77 17.21 -24.87
N LEU A 45 7.57 15.93 -24.53
CA LEU A 45 8.67 15.02 -24.24
C LEU A 45 9.36 14.63 -25.55
N GLU A 46 10.68 14.44 -25.53
CA GLU A 46 11.48 14.13 -26.74
C GLU A 46 11.04 12.87 -27.50
N LYS A 47 10.24 11.98 -26.88
CA LYS A 47 9.76 10.71 -27.47
C LYS A 47 8.34 10.36 -26.97
N PRO A 48 7.29 11.06 -27.42
CA PRO A 48 5.92 10.86 -26.92
C PRO A 48 5.38 9.45 -27.25
N GLU A 49 5.80 8.88 -28.38
CA GLU A 49 5.47 7.51 -28.83
C GLU A 49 6.06 6.38 -27.96
N LYS A 50 6.93 6.70 -26.99
CA LYS A 50 7.33 5.76 -25.93
C LYS A 50 6.27 5.62 -24.83
N TYR A 51 5.39 6.62 -24.73
CA TYR A 51 4.36 6.75 -23.69
C TYR A 51 2.95 6.54 -24.25
N ASP A 52 2.80 6.53 -25.57
CA ASP A 52 1.58 6.14 -26.28
C ASP A 52 1.48 4.61 -26.35
N ASP A 53 0.26 4.07 -26.43
CA ASP A 53 -0.03 2.63 -26.61
C ASP A 53 0.27 1.69 -25.43
N GLY A 54 -0.33 1.93 -24.25
CA GLY A 54 -0.46 0.90 -23.20
C GLY A 54 0.85 0.42 -22.54
N LYS A 55 2.00 0.92 -22.99
CA LYS A 55 3.34 0.74 -22.40
C LYS A 55 3.57 1.65 -21.18
N GLY A 56 2.58 2.47 -20.85
CA GLY A 56 2.53 3.27 -19.63
C GLY A 56 2.67 2.47 -18.33
N ASN A 57 2.38 1.17 -18.33
CA ASN A 57 2.53 0.31 -17.14
C ASN A 57 3.96 0.26 -16.58
N ASP A 58 4.97 0.63 -17.37
CA ASP A 58 6.37 0.70 -16.91
C ASP A 58 6.73 2.04 -16.23
N PHE A 59 5.78 2.99 -16.15
CA PHE A 59 5.99 4.31 -15.56
C PHE A 59 5.20 4.51 -14.27
N ASP A 60 5.81 5.17 -13.30
CA ASP A 60 5.23 5.42 -11.97
C ASP A 60 4.20 6.56 -12.00
N PHE A 61 3.08 6.34 -12.70
CA PHE A 61 1.96 7.27 -12.75
C PHE A 61 1.33 7.49 -11.37
N HIS A 62 1.40 6.48 -10.50
CA HIS A 62 0.89 6.59 -9.15
C HIS A 62 1.58 7.73 -8.39
N ARG A 63 2.90 7.88 -8.53
CA ARG A 63 3.64 8.97 -7.91
C ARG A 63 3.25 10.34 -8.47
N ILE A 64 3.07 10.47 -9.78
CA ILE A 64 2.63 11.73 -10.42
C ILE A 64 1.25 12.14 -9.88
N ILE A 65 0.30 11.21 -9.92
CA ILE A 65 -1.06 11.37 -9.43
C ILE A 65 -1.05 11.84 -7.97
N THR A 66 -0.26 11.17 -7.15
CA THR A 66 -0.26 11.41 -5.71
C THR A 66 0.43 12.73 -5.36
N HIS A 67 1.46 13.14 -6.11
CA HIS A 67 2.08 14.46 -5.94
C HIS A 67 1.12 15.58 -6.31
N TYR A 68 0.44 15.45 -7.46
CA TYR A 68 -0.56 16.41 -7.91
C TYR A 68 -1.72 16.52 -6.90
N ALA A 69 -2.24 15.38 -6.43
CA ALA A 69 -3.30 15.35 -5.42
C ALA A 69 -2.86 16.01 -4.10
N TYR A 70 -1.61 15.80 -3.72
CA TYR A 70 -1.03 16.44 -2.54
C TYR A 70 -0.95 17.96 -2.71
N GLU A 71 -0.41 18.47 -3.82
CA GLU A 71 -0.25 19.90 -4.06
C GLU A 71 -1.58 20.65 -4.19
N ASN A 72 -2.56 20.07 -4.87
CA ASN A 72 -3.84 20.74 -5.18
C ASN A 72 -4.92 20.56 -4.11
N SER A 73 -4.70 19.72 -3.09
CA SER A 73 -5.71 19.43 -2.06
C SER A 73 -5.25 19.77 -0.64
N LYS A 74 -5.15 21.06 -0.32
CA LYS A 74 -4.74 21.56 1.02
C LYS A 74 -5.54 20.93 2.17
N ASN A 75 -6.84 20.71 1.98
CA ASN A 75 -7.72 20.12 3.00
C ASN A 75 -7.44 18.62 3.25
N HIS A 76 -6.88 17.90 2.27
CA HIS A 76 -6.58 16.46 2.37
C HIS A 76 -5.10 16.17 2.63
N GLN A 77 -4.20 17.15 2.46
CA GLN A 77 -2.75 17.02 2.70
C GLN A 77 -2.41 16.41 4.06
N ALA A 78 -3.01 16.92 5.15
CA ALA A 78 -2.73 16.44 6.51
C ALA A 78 -3.09 14.95 6.67
N LYS A 79 -4.21 14.53 6.07
CA LYS A 79 -4.65 13.13 6.09
C LYS A 79 -3.72 12.24 5.26
N MET A 80 -3.33 12.70 4.07
CA MET A 80 -2.39 11.98 3.20
C MET A 80 -1.02 11.81 3.87
N SER A 81 -0.45 12.88 4.45
CA SER A 81 0.81 12.81 5.21
C SER A 81 0.72 11.82 6.37
N ASN A 82 -0.40 11.80 7.10
CA ASN A 82 -0.62 10.85 8.19
C ASN A 82 -0.63 9.40 7.68
N TYR A 83 -1.31 9.13 6.56
CA TYR A 83 -1.30 7.78 5.97
C TYR A 83 0.09 7.35 5.52
N VAL A 84 0.88 8.26 4.93
CA VAL A 84 2.28 8.00 4.54
C VAL A 84 3.14 7.65 5.74
N ALA A 85 3.04 8.45 6.80
CA ALA A 85 3.78 8.20 8.04
C ALA A 85 3.39 6.86 8.67
N LEU A 86 2.08 6.56 8.75
CA LEU A 86 1.55 5.34 9.34
C LEU A 86 1.97 4.09 8.57
N TYR A 87 1.79 4.05 7.24
CA TYR A 87 2.19 2.86 6.48
C TYR A 87 3.72 2.70 6.49
N GLY A 88 4.48 3.80 6.45
CA GLY A 88 5.95 3.78 6.54
C GLY A 88 6.43 3.20 7.87
N PHE A 89 5.86 3.66 8.98
CA PHE A 89 6.13 3.14 10.33
C PHE A 89 5.79 1.64 10.44
N LEU A 90 4.60 1.24 9.98
CA LEU A 90 4.13 -0.14 10.06
C LEU A 90 4.97 -1.10 9.22
N ARG A 91 5.47 -0.67 8.06
CA ARG A 91 6.40 -1.45 7.22
C ARG A 91 7.70 -1.73 7.97
N THR A 92 8.28 -0.72 8.62
CA THR A 92 9.49 -0.89 9.41
C THR A 92 9.25 -1.79 10.62
N LEU A 93 8.12 -1.59 11.32
CA LEU A 93 7.74 -2.41 12.47
C LEU A 93 7.55 -3.89 12.09
N SER A 94 6.90 -4.16 10.94
CA SER A 94 6.73 -5.51 10.41
C SER A 94 8.07 -6.19 10.14
N LEU A 95 9.03 -5.46 9.56
CA LEU A 95 10.38 -5.95 9.29
C LEU A 95 11.15 -6.27 10.59
N ILE A 96 11.09 -5.37 11.58
CA ILE A 96 11.73 -5.57 12.88
C ILE A 96 11.19 -6.85 13.54
N PHE A 97 9.88 -7.02 13.62
CA PHE A 97 9.30 -8.21 14.23
C PHE A 97 9.56 -9.47 13.42
N ASN A 98 9.63 -9.38 12.10
CA ASN A 98 9.98 -10.50 11.24
C ASN A 98 11.42 -10.97 11.51
N PHE A 99 12.39 -10.05 11.53
CA PHE A 99 13.77 -10.38 11.88
C PHE A 99 13.92 -10.88 13.30
N LEU A 100 13.18 -10.32 14.25
CA LEU A 100 13.17 -10.81 15.63
C LEU A 100 12.62 -12.25 15.71
N ALA A 101 11.54 -12.55 14.97
CA ALA A 101 10.98 -13.90 14.89
C ALA A 101 11.97 -14.89 14.26
N ILE A 102 12.63 -14.51 13.16
CA ILE A 102 13.64 -15.36 12.49
C ILE A 102 14.85 -15.58 13.40
N TYR A 103 15.36 -14.51 14.02
CA TYR A 103 16.48 -14.61 14.95
C TYR A 103 16.14 -15.53 16.12
N PHE A 104 14.97 -15.34 16.74
CA PHE A 104 14.53 -16.19 17.84
C PHE A 104 14.30 -17.64 17.38
N PHE A 105 13.80 -17.85 16.16
CA PHE A 105 13.63 -19.18 15.58
C PHE A 105 14.96 -19.91 15.42
N ILE A 106 15.98 -19.24 14.86
CA ILE A 106 17.34 -19.79 14.75
C ILE A 106 17.90 -20.11 16.14
N ARG A 107 17.68 -19.23 17.13
CA ARG A 107 18.11 -19.48 18.51
C ARG A 107 17.45 -20.70 19.13
N VAL A 108 16.14 -20.86 18.92
CA VAL A 108 15.40 -22.03 19.42
C VAL A 108 15.84 -23.30 18.72
N PHE A 109 16.11 -23.26 17.42
CA PHE A 109 16.47 -24.45 16.65
C PHE A 109 17.88 -24.97 16.96
N PHE A 110 18.86 -24.07 17.11
CA PHE A 110 20.27 -24.46 17.27
C PHE A 110 20.79 -24.45 18.71
N PHE A 111 20.19 -23.65 19.61
CA PHE A 111 20.79 -23.35 20.91
C PHE A 111 19.87 -23.55 22.12
N LEU A 112 18.55 -23.69 21.93
CA LEU A 112 17.60 -23.87 23.03
C LEU A 112 16.79 -25.14 22.83
N GLU A 113 16.09 -25.57 23.87
CA GLU A 113 15.12 -26.66 23.76
C GLU A 113 13.79 -26.16 23.19
N PHE A 114 13.15 -27.01 22.39
CA PHE A 114 11.80 -26.79 21.89
C PHE A 114 10.78 -27.01 23.01
N ASN A 115 10.60 -25.97 23.83
CA ASN A 115 9.61 -25.91 24.90
C ASN A 115 8.37 -25.11 24.49
N LEU A 116 7.23 -25.41 25.13
CA LEU A 116 5.94 -24.74 24.89
C LEU A 116 6.06 -23.20 24.99
N ASN A 117 6.82 -22.70 25.98
CA ASN A 117 7.06 -21.27 26.15
C ASN A 117 7.76 -20.64 24.93
N ASN A 118 8.80 -21.30 24.41
CA ASN A 118 9.52 -20.82 23.23
C ASN A 118 8.62 -20.86 21.97
N GLY A 119 7.79 -21.89 21.85
CA GLY A 119 6.77 -21.98 20.80
C GLY A 119 5.74 -20.84 20.85
N ILE A 120 5.25 -20.50 22.04
CA ILE A 120 4.32 -19.38 22.24
C ILE A 120 4.97 -18.05 21.87
N ILE A 121 6.22 -17.81 22.29
CA ILE A 121 6.95 -16.58 21.96
C ILE A 121 7.14 -16.46 20.43
N LEU A 122 7.54 -17.54 19.76
CA LEU A 122 7.67 -17.57 18.29
C LEU A 122 6.34 -17.27 17.59
N PHE A 123 5.25 -17.86 18.09
CA PHE A 123 3.92 -17.62 17.55
C PHE A 123 3.49 -16.16 17.73
N LEU A 124 3.72 -15.57 18.91
CA LEU A 124 3.41 -14.16 19.18
C LEU A 124 4.23 -13.21 18.30
N LEU A 125 5.55 -13.42 18.19
CA LEU A 125 6.42 -12.59 17.35
C LEU A 125 5.99 -12.63 15.87
N SER A 126 5.70 -13.83 15.37
CA SER A 126 5.20 -14.02 14.00
C SER A 126 3.83 -13.37 13.81
N GLY A 127 2.95 -13.50 14.80
CA GLY A 127 1.61 -12.90 14.79
C GLY A 127 1.64 -11.37 14.78
N ILE A 128 2.52 -10.75 15.59
CA ILE A 128 2.69 -9.30 15.61
C ILE A 128 3.29 -8.80 14.28
N SER A 129 4.31 -9.48 13.73
CA SER A 129 4.87 -9.13 12.41
C SER A 129 3.79 -9.14 11.32
N TYR A 130 2.94 -10.17 11.33
CA TYR A 130 1.82 -10.29 10.40
C TYR A 130 0.75 -9.20 10.62
N LEU A 131 0.38 -8.91 11.86
CA LEU A 131 -0.54 -7.82 12.19
C LEU A 131 -0.03 -6.47 11.70
N SER A 132 1.25 -6.17 11.91
CA SER A 132 1.89 -4.94 11.42
C SER A 132 1.87 -4.89 9.88
N PHE A 133 2.12 -6.01 9.20
CA PHE A 133 2.04 -6.10 7.74
C PHE A 133 0.62 -5.82 7.22
N MET A 134 -0.39 -6.40 7.87
CA MET A 134 -1.79 -6.21 7.50
C MET A 134 -2.25 -4.77 7.70
N ALA A 135 -1.83 -4.16 8.81
CA ALA A 135 -2.06 -2.73 9.06
C ALA A 135 -1.36 -1.87 8.01
N PHE A 136 -0.11 -2.18 7.64
CA PHE A 136 0.61 -1.52 6.55
C PHE A 136 -0.21 -1.56 5.24
N MET A 137 -0.66 -2.74 4.81
CA MET A 137 -1.46 -2.89 3.58
C MET A 137 -2.76 -2.07 3.62
N LYS A 138 -3.41 -2.01 4.77
CA LYS A 138 -4.63 -1.20 4.97
C LYS A 138 -4.36 0.28 4.74
N PHE A 139 -3.30 0.85 5.31
CA PHE A 139 -2.99 2.27 5.17
C PHE A 139 -2.42 2.60 3.79
N TYR A 140 -1.63 1.71 3.20
CA TYR A 140 -1.16 1.84 1.82
C TYR A 140 -2.32 1.94 0.82
N ARG A 141 -3.32 1.06 0.94
CA ARG A 141 -4.52 1.12 0.09
C ARG A 141 -5.33 2.40 0.30
N ARG A 142 -5.51 2.83 1.56
CA ARG A 142 -6.24 4.08 1.86
C ARG A 142 -5.54 5.31 1.29
N TYR A 143 -4.22 5.37 1.41
CA TYR A 143 -3.41 6.42 0.82
C TYR A 143 -3.59 6.48 -0.70
N THR A 144 -3.48 5.32 -1.36
CA THR A 144 -3.65 5.21 -2.81
C THR A 144 -5.03 5.66 -3.25
N LEU A 145 -6.09 5.18 -2.59
CA LEU A 145 -7.46 5.53 -2.94
C LEU A 145 -7.77 7.01 -2.70
N GLU A 146 -7.27 7.61 -1.63
CA GLU A 146 -7.48 9.03 -1.37
C GLU A 146 -6.84 9.88 -2.49
N GLY A 147 -5.61 9.54 -2.92
CA GLY A 147 -4.95 10.22 -4.05
C GLY A 147 -5.74 10.11 -5.36
N LEU A 148 -6.24 8.91 -5.67
CA LEU A 148 -7.08 8.68 -6.86
C LEU A 148 -8.41 9.43 -6.77
N MET A 149 -9.06 9.43 -5.60
CA MET A 149 -10.32 10.16 -5.39
C MET A 149 -10.17 11.67 -5.55
N ILE A 150 -9.06 12.25 -5.06
CA ILE A 150 -8.78 13.68 -5.21
C ILE A 150 -8.70 14.07 -6.68
N ILE A 151 -8.07 13.24 -7.53
CA ILE A 151 -8.02 13.49 -8.97
C ILE A 151 -9.40 13.39 -9.62
N VAL A 152 -10.21 12.41 -9.20
CA VAL A 152 -11.55 12.23 -9.77
C VAL A 152 -12.45 13.44 -9.50
N ILE A 153 -12.38 14.02 -8.30
CA ILE A 153 -13.20 15.18 -7.90
C ILE A 153 -12.60 16.53 -8.34
N ASP A 154 -11.38 16.54 -8.86
CA ASP A 154 -10.76 17.77 -9.35
C ASP A 154 -11.53 18.28 -10.58
N ASN A 155 -11.88 19.56 -10.55
CA ASN A 155 -12.59 20.26 -11.60
C ASN A 155 -11.65 20.79 -12.69
N GLU A 156 -10.35 20.89 -12.41
CA GLU A 156 -9.36 21.45 -13.34
C GLU A 156 -8.76 20.44 -14.33
N ILE A 157 -9.25 19.19 -14.26
CA ILE A 157 -8.90 18.03 -15.10
C ILE A 157 -10.22 17.44 -15.60
#